data_AF-A0A087M9I3-F1
#
_entry.id   AF-A0A087M9I3-F1
#
_cell.length_a   1.000
_cell.length_b   1.000
_cell.length_c   1.000
_cell.angle_alpha   90.00
_cell.angle_beta   90.00
_cell.angle_gamma   90.00
#
_symmetry.space_group_name_H-M   'P 1'
#
loop_
_entity.id
_entity.type
_entity.pdbx_description
1 polymer ?
#
loop_
_entity_poly.entity_id
_entity_poly.type
_entity_poly.pdbx_seq_one_letter_code
_entity_poly.pdbx_strand_id
1 'polypeptide(L)'
;MSLNKEYKIIKSSGLFDAIYYLQEYADIRQADIDPLKHFCECGWKEGRNPSEKFDTDFYLETHLDVRNAGINPLVHFIKYGAKEGRKTHTKNSIVIEHKVSKIKKLVTILNHAKNNPHLVKKFLIEVRRKGLKEGLKKASQVTTKIDNEQKKMETLKTFDDLVKLFHNEPKIPSFVINKPIDIIIPVYNGFEYLEPLFSSIIKNTTLPYRLLIADDKSPDDRVLTYLKEFNINNSEIAIIIIENKENLGFLKTVNKLSKLTKNHFVLLNTDTEVPPHWLERLMYPIFEMKNIASTTPFTNAGTICSFPNYLEDNPIFEGLNVEKIDEHFQYVNFEKTYIEIPTGVGFCMGVNKNLVHKIGMFDEVYGKGYCEENDWCQRAIKEGYKNIHVTNLFIYHKHGGSFPSKEKQRLISQNLSVLNQKHSSYDEQVQRLVQKNELENLRLFLQIKIQNAKLNTTIIIDHALGGGANHYIDEGMSKRIEANKMTILIRYDFNLLKVFNITFIANQINYKFSASNLTEIFELLSDFKINEIFINSLVSYPDVHEAISEIIQLKEKTNSKVVLPIHDFFPVCPSYTLLNQEMKYCAVPNDKNICHNCLINNKNEFKIFEKETDIQSWRKSWEKNS
;
A
#
# COMPACT_ATOMS: atom_id res chain seq x y z
N MET A 1 10.46 -14.70 53.39
CA MET A 1 11.60 -15.48 52.84
C MET A 1 12.77 -14.52 52.68
N SER A 2 14.04 -14.95 52.64
CA SER A 2 15.13 -13.97 52.42
C SER A 2 15.10 -13.45 50.97
N LEU A 3 15.38 -12.16 50.78
CA LEU A 3 15.36 -11.49 49.47
C LEU A 3 16.21 -12.22 48.42
N ASN A 4 17.41 -12.69 48.81
CA ASN A 4 18.30 -13.46 47.94
C ASN A 4 17.68 -14.77 47.44
N LYS A 5 16.73 -15.35 48.17
CA LYS A 5 16.04 -16.58 47.76
C LYS A 5 14.92 -16.27 46.76
N GLU A 6 14.17 -15.18 46.97
CA GLU A 6 13.13 -14.72 46.03
C GLU A 6 13.71 -14.34 44.68
N TYR A 7 14.80 -13.56 44.69
CA TYR A 7 15.52 -13.16 43.50
C TYR A 7 15.97 -14.36 42.67
N LYS A 8 16.58 -15.37 43.29
CA LYS A 8 17.03 -16.59 42.59
C LYS A 8 15.87 -17.38 41.99
N ILE A 9 14.76 -17.52 42.73
CA ILE A 9 13.57 -18.26 42.26
C ILE A 9 12.99 -17.59 41.03
N ILE A 10 12.75 -16.28 41.09
CA ILE A 10 12.17 -15.53 39.98
C ILE A 10 13.13 -15.50 38.78
N LYS A 11 14.42 -15.26 39.00
CA LYS A 11 15.42 -15.26 37.91
C LYS A 11 15.46 -16.60 37.17
N SER A 12 15.40 -17.71 37.90
CA SER A 12 15.44 -19.05 37.32
C SER A 12 14.15 -19.46 36.60
N SER A 13 13.02 -18.79 36.85
CA SER A 13 11.73 -19.18 36.29
C SER A 13 11.47 -18.62 34.88
N GLY A 14 12.23 -17.60 34.45
CA GLY A 14 12.01 -16.90 33.17
C GLY A 14 10.68 -16.13 33.08
N LEU A 15 9.98 -15.91 34.21
CA LEU A 15 8.68 -15.21 34.25
C LEU A 15 8.80 -13.71 34.54
N PHE A 16 10.02 -13.23 34.82
CA PHE A 16 10.33 -11.82 34.95
C PHE A 16 11.01 -11.33 33.68
N ASP A 17 10.46 -10.28 33.08
CA ASP A 17 10.99 -9.67 31.86
C ASP A 17 11.56 -8.29 32.19
N ALA A 18 12.90 -8.21 32.22
CA ALA A 18 13.60 -6.98 32.56
C ALA A 18 13.41 -5.88 31.50
N ILE A 19 13.23 -6.24 30.23
CA ILE A 19 13.01 -5.26 29.15
C ILE A 19 11.62 -4.66 29.31
N TYR A 20 10.59 -5.49 29.48
CA TYR A 20 9.22 -5.04 29.78
C TYR A 20 9.20 -4.14 31.02
N TYR A 21 9.82 -4.57 32.12
CA TYR A 21 9.78 -3.85 33.38
C TYR A 21 10.41 -2.46 33.26
N LEU A 22 11.53 -2.33 32.54
CA LEU A 22 12.19 -1.03 32.31
C LEU A 22 11.47 -0.17 31.27
N GLN A 23 10.72 -0.76 30.33
CA GLN A 23 9.89 -0.02 29.38
C GLN A 23 8.67 0.60 30.08
N GLU A 24 7.96 -0.20 30.86
CA GLU A 24 6.73 0.17 31.57
C GLU A 24 7.01 1.17 32.71
N TYR A 25 8.08 0.95 33.48
CA TYR A 25 8.39 1.73 34.67
C TYR A 25 9.58 2.68 34.45
N ALA A 26 9.27 3.86 33.90
CA ALA A 26 10.25 4.87 33.54
C ALA A 26 11.07 5.39 34.75
N ASP A 27 10.47 5.41 35.94
CA ASP A 27 11.13 5.81 37.20
C ASP A 27 12.25 4.84 37.59
N ILE A 28 12.06 3.53 37.35
CA ILE A 28 13.10 2.51 37.61
C ILE A 28 14.21 2.59 36.57
N ARG A 29 13.83 2.82 35.30
CA ARG A 29 14.79 3.02 34.21
C ARG A 29 15.68 4.23 34.44
N GLN A 30 15.13 5.32 34.97
CA GLN A 30 15.90 6.54 35.27
C GLN A 30 16.76 6.42 36.53
N ALA A 31 16.35 5.58 37.49
CA ALA A 31 17.09 5.37 38.74
C ALA A 31 18.29 4.42 38.60
N ASP A 32 18.43 3.72 37.46
CA ASP A 32 19.50 2.74 37.17
C ASP A 32 19.65 1.63 38.24
N ILE A 33 18.51 1.13 38.72
CA ILE A 33 18.43 0.05 39.73
C ILE A 33 18.16 -1.29 39.03
N ASP A 34 18.71 -2.39 39.54
CA ASP A 34 18.38 -3.75 39.06
C ASP A 34 16.85 -3.97 39.14
N PRO A 35 16.16 -4.13 38.00
CA PRO A 35 14.70 -4.17 37.95
C PRO A 35 14.12 -5.40 38.67
N LEU A 36 14.83 -6.54 38.66
CA LEU A 36 14.38 -7.73 39.38
C LEU A 36 14.57 -7.57 40.89
N LYS A 37 15.68 -6.93 41.30
CA LYS A 37 15.91 -6.63 42.71
C LYS A 37 14.85 -5.67 43.23
N HIS A 38 14.57 -4.59 42.48
CA HIS A 38 13.51 -3.65 42.80
C HIS A 38 12.15 -4.35 42.90
N PHE A 39 11.81 -5.21 41.93
CA PHE A 39 10.56 -5.95 41.96
C PHE A 39 10.41 -6.79 43.24
N CYS A 40 11.46 -7.51 43.65
CA CYS A 40 11.44 -8.34 44.86
C CYS A 40 11.30 -7.52 46.16
N GLU A 41 11.97 -6.36 46.24
CA GLU A 41 11.99 -5.52 47.45
C GLU A 41 10.69 -4.72 47.63
N CYS A 42 10.25 -4.05 46.55
CA CYS A 42 9.19 -3.05 46.57
C CYS A 42 8.15 -3.23 45.47
N GLY A 43 8.57 -3.58 44.24
CA GLY A 43 7.71 -3.49 43.06
C GLY A 43 6.40 -4.28 43.16
N TRP A 44 6.41 -5.51 43.68
CA TRP A 44 5.18 -6.28 43.83
C TRP A 44 4.22 -5.72 44.91
N LYS A 45 4.75 -4.99 45.91
CA LYS A 45 3.93 -4.33 46.94
C LYS A 45 3.29 -3.04 46.42
N GLU A 46 3.92 -2.44 45.41
CA GLU A 46 3.42 -1.28 44.68
C GLU A 46 2.42 -1.65 43.57
N GLY A 47 2.12 -2.94 43.40
CA GLY A 47 1.22 -3.44 42.35
C GLY A 47 1.86 -3.53 40.95
N ARG A 48 3.20 -3.43 40.85
CA ARG A 48 3.89 -3.48 39.56
C ARG A 48 3.90 -4.90 38.98
N ASN A 49 3.80 -5.01 37.66
CA ASN A 49 3.77 -6.27 36.94
C ASN A 49 5.19 -6.72 36.55
N PRO A 50 5.59 -7.97 36.81
CA PRO A 50 6.92 -8.48 36.48
C PRO A 50 7.11 -8.83 35.00
N SER A 51 6.02 -9.04 34.26
CA SER A 51 5.98 -9.26 32.82
C SER A 51 4.56 -9.07 32.30
N GLU A 52 4.38 -8.97 30.98
CA GLU A 52 3.06 -8.90 30.33
C GLU A 52 2.14 -10.10 30.67
N LYS A 53 2.73 -11.23 31.10
CA LYS A 53 2.01 -12.49 31.36
C LYS A 53 1.54 -12.64 32.82
N PHE A 54 1.83 -11.67 33.68
CA PHE A 54 1.53 -11.74 35.11
C PHE A 54 1.05 -10.39 35.65
N ASP A 55 -0.21 -10.36 36.07
CA ASP A 55 -0.84 -9.21 36.71
C ASP A 55 -0.79 -9.38 38.25
N THR A 56 0.04 -8.57 38.89
CA THR A 56 0.33 -8.62 40.32
C THR A 56 -0.91 -8.30 41.15
N ASP A 57 -1.63 -7.24 40.80
CA ASP A 57 -2.82 -6.81 41.54
C ASP A 57 -3.96 -7.81 41.35
N PHE A 58 -4.19 -8.29 40.12
CA PHE A 58 -5.16 -9.35 39.86
C PHE A 58 -4.86 -10.60 40.70
N TYR A 59 -3.60 -11.03 40.76
CA TYR A 59 -3.23 -12.23 41.49
C TYR A 59 -3.48 -12.07 43.00
N LEU A 60 -3.16 -10.90 43.58
CA LEU A 60 -3.38 -10.61 45.00
C LEU A 60 -4.85 -10.36 45.35
N GLU A 61 -5.64 -9.79 44.44
CA GLU A 61 -7.08 -9.60 44.62
C GLU A 61 -7.85 -10.91 44.49
N THR A 62 -7.41 -11.82 43.62
CA THR A 62 -8.04 -13.13 43.40
C THR A 62 -7.64 -14.15 44.45
N HIS A 63 -6.42 -14.05 44.99
CA HIS A 63 -5.85 -15.00 45.94
C HIS A 63 -5.58 -14.32 47.29
N LEU A 64 -6.66 -14.09 48.05
CA LEU A 64 -6.61 -13.42 49.35
C LEU A 64 -5.73 -14.15 50.37
N ASP A 65 -5.55 -15.46 50.24
CA ASP A 65 -4.60 -16.25 51.04
C ASP A 65 -3.16 -15.76 50.87
N VAL A 66 -2.76 -15.47 49.63
CA VAL A 66 -1.42 -14.94 49.29
C VAL A 66 -1.27 -13.50 49.77
N ARG A 67 -2.30 -12.67 49.57
CA ARG A 67 -2.34 -11.27 50.01
C ARG A 67 -2.24 -11.15 51.54
N ASN A 68 -3.06 -11.91 52.26
CA ASN A 68 -3.09 -11.87 53.72
C ASN A 68 -1.81 -12.46 54.34
N ALA A 69 -1.18 -13.41 53.65
CA ALA A 69 0.13 -13.94 54.05
C ALA A 69 1.30 -12.99 53.73
N GLY A 70 1.07 -11.91 52.96
CA GLY A 70 2.10 -10.94 52.57
C GLY A 70 3.23 -11.56 51.75
N ILE A 71 2.93 -12.59 50.96
CA ILE A 71 3.91 -13.31 50.14
C ILE A 71 4.00 -12.67 48.75
N ASN A 72 5.20 -12.57 48.19
CA ASN A 72 5.40 -12.13 46.81
C ASN A 72 4.56 -13.02 45.85
N PRO A 73 3.63 -12.42 45.08
CA PRO A 73 2.66 -13.17 44.29
C PRO A 73 3.31 -13.99 43.17
N LEU A 74 4.38 -13.48 42.54
CA LEU A 74 5.08 -14.22 41.50
C LEU A 74 5.83 -15.42 42.09
N VAL A 75 6.44 -15.27 43.27
CA VAL A 75 7.12 -16.39 43.98
C VAL A 75 6.10 -17.45 44.38
N HIS A 76 4.94 -17.04 44.87
CA HIS A 76 3.86 -17.96 45.21
C HIS A 76 3.40 -18.73 43.97
N PHE A 77 3.20 -18.02 42.85
CA PHE A 77 2.79 -18.64 41.60
C PHE A 77 3.80 -19.66 41.08
N ILE A 78 5.09 -19.32 41.07
CA ILE A 78 6.17 -20.21 40.63
C ILE A 78 6.21 -21.51 41.45
N LYS A 79 6.04 -21.41 42.77
CA LYS A 79 6.18 -22.57 43.67
C LYS A 79 4.93 -23.45 43.72
N TYR A 80 3.76 -22.82 43.72
CA TYR A 80 2.50 -23.48 44.05
C TYR A 80 1.43 -23.16 43.02
N GLY A 81 1.22 -21.87 42.73
CA GLY A 81 0.08 -21.41 41.93
C GLY A 81 -0.02 -22.02 40.53
N ALA A 82 1.11 -22.25 39.85
CA ALA A 82 1.10 -22.88 38.53
C ALA A 82 0.58 -24.34 38.57
N LYS A 83 0.98 -25.12 39.59
CA LYS A 83 0.50 -26.49 39.80
C LYS A 83 -0.95 -26.54 40.28
N GLU A 84 -1.36 -25.53 41.03
CA GLU A 84 -2.74 -25.36 41.51
C GLU A 84 -3.69 -24.82 40.43
N GLY A 85 -3.20 -24.53 39.22
CA GLY A 85 -4.02 -23.98 38.13
C GLY A 85 -4.50 -22.54 38.38
N ARG A 86 -3.84 -21.80 39.28
CA ARG A 86 -4.17 -20.38 39.55
C ARG A 86 -3.89 -19.54 38.31
N LYS A 87 -4.80 -18.63 37.99
CA LYS A 87 -4.64 -17.74 36.83
C LYS A 87 -3.77 -16.56 37.21
N THR A 88 -2.99 -16.04 36.26
CA THR A 88 -2.10 -14.89 36.47
C THR A 88 -2.62 -13.60 35.84
N HIS A 89 -3.77 -13.68 35.19
CA HIS A 89 -4.47 -12.57 34.54
C HIS A 89 -5.95 -12.96 34.38
N THR A 90 -6.85 -11.99 34.33
CA THR A 90 -8.21 -12.26 33.86
C THR A 90 -8.21 -12.45 32.34
N LYS A 91 -8.87 -13.52 31.86
CA LYS A 91 -9.32 -13.58 30.46
C LYS A 91 -10.54 -12.67 30.16
N ASN A 92 -10.95 -11.84 31.12
CA ASN A 92 -12.09 -10.91 31.02
C ASN A 92 -12.00 -9.83 32.12
N SER A 93 -11.37 -8.71 31.81
CA SER A 93 -11.19 -7.52 32.67
C SER A 93 -12.47 -6.66 32.75
N ILE A 94 -13.62 -7.22 33.17
CA ILE A 94 -14.93 -6.58 32.92
C ILE A 94 -15.46 -5.73 34.10
N VAL A 95 -14.96 -5.87 35.33
CA VAL A 95 -15.66 -5.28 36.50
C VAL A 95 -15.09 -3.91 36.95
N ILE A 96 -13.78 -3.70 36.92
CA ILE A 96 -13.19 -2.37 37.22
C ILE A 96 -13.38 -1.40 36.05
N GLU A 97 -13.48 -1.94 34.82
CA GLU A 97 -13.88 -1.17 33.65
C GLU A 97 -15.23 -0.48 33.85
N HIS A 98 -16.21 -0.96 34.62
CA HIS A 98 -17.53 -0.30 34.59
C HIS A 98 -17.57 1.12 35.22
N LYS A 99 -16.72 1.41 36.21
CA LYS A 99 -16.59 2.77 36.79
C LYS A 99 -15.53 3.59 36.07
N VAL A 100 -14.39 2.98 35.74
CA VAL A 100 -13.30 3.66 35.00
C VAL A 100 -13.65 3.87 33.53
N SER A 101 -14.43 3.00 32.87
CA SER A 101 -15.01 3.18 31.52
C SER A 101 -16.09 4.24 31.52
N LYS A 102 -16.88 4.41 32.59
CA LYS A 102 -17.80 5.56 32.67
C LYS A 102 -17.04 6.88 32.74
N ILE A 103 -15.95 6.93 33.51
CA ILE A 103 -15.11 8.14 33.65
C ILE A 103 -14.23 8.35 32.42
N LYS A 104 -13.58 7.31 31.88
CA LYS A 104 -12.84 7.34 30.60
C LYS A 104 -13.77 7.64 29.44
N LYS A 105 -14.97 7.06 29.33
CA LYS A 105 -15.98 7.48 28.33
C LYS A 105 -16.38 8.92 28.55
N LEU A 106 -16.58 9.39 29.78
CA LEU A 106 -16.86 10.82 30.01
C LEU A 106 -15.70 11.70 29.55
N VAL A 107 -14.45 11.32 29.84
CA VAL A 107 -13.23 12.03 29.46
C VAL A 107 -12.99 11.96 27.95
N THR A 108 -13.25 10.84 27.28
CA THR A 108 -13.19 10.66 25.82
C THR A 108 -14.33 11.42 25.14
N ILE A 109 -15.55 11.41 25.71
CA ILE A 109 -16.67 12.24 25.27
C ILE A 109 -16.33 13.73 25.45
N LEU A 110 -15.69 14.13 26.55
CA LEU A 110 -15.28 15.51 26.83
C LEU A 110 -14.09 15.96 25.94
N ASN A 111 -13.15 15.06 25.63
CA ASN A 111 -12.03 15.32 24.72
C ASN A 111 -12.49 15.37 23.26
N HIS A 112 -13.41 14.49 22.82
CA HIS A 112 -14.06 14.61 21.51
C HIS A 112 -14.99 15.83 21.44
N ALA A 113 -15.70 16.15 22.53
CA ALA A 113 -16.51 17.37 22.65
C ALA A 113 -15.67 18.64 22.48
N LYS A 114 -14.43 18.64 22.96
CA LYS A 114 -13.47 19.74 22.81
C LYS A 114 -13.06 19.96 21.34
N ASN A 115 -13.04 18.91 20.52
CA ASN A 115 -12.63 18.96 19.10
C ASN A 115 -13.81 18.96 18.09
N ASN A 116 -15.03 18.65 18.56
CA ASN A 116 -16.27 18.55 17.76
C ASN A 116 -17.47 19.19 18.49
N PRO A 117 -17.58 20.54 18.51
CA PRO A 117 -18.60 21.27 19.28
C PRO A 117 -20.06 20.93 18.91
N HIS A 118 -20.29 20.42 17.70
CA HIS A 118 -21.62 20.04 17.22
C HIS A 118 -22.15 18.77 17.87
N LEU A 119 -21.29 17.80 18.19
CA LEU A 119 -21.68 16.56 18.88
C LEU A 119 -22.13 16.87 20.31
N VAL A 120 -21.51 17.84 20.97
CA VAL A 120 -21.91 18.36 22.29
C VAL A 120 -23.31 18.95 22.23
N LYS A 121 -23.58 19.77 21.21
CA LYS A 121 -24.88 20.40 21.03
C LYS A 121 -25.97 19.37 20.74
N LYS A 122 -25.71 18.39 19.87
CA LYS A 122 -26.63 17.28 19.58
C LYS A 122 -26.89 16.40 20.81
N PHE A 123 -25.86 16.16 21.63
CA PHE A 123 -26.00 15.49 22.92
C PHE A 123 -26.89 16.29 23.89
N LEU A 124 -26.64 17.59 24.07
CA LEU A 124 -27.43 18.47 24.93
C LEU A 124 -28.91 18.54 24.49
N ILE A 125 -29.17 18.57 23.19
CA ILE A 125 -30.53 18.52 22.62
C ILE A 125 -31.20 17.18 22.97
N GLU A 126 -30.51 16.05 22.78
CA GLU A 126 -31.10 14.75 23.10
C GLU A 126 -31.32 14.56 24.60
N VAL A 127 -30.41 15.06 25.45
CA VAL A 127 -30.59 15.07 26.91
C VAL A 127 -31.81 15.90 27.30
N ARG A 128 -31.99 17.08 26.69
CA ARG A 128 -33.19 17.90 26.90
C ARG A 128 -34.48 17.22 26.44
N ARG A 129 -34.43 16.44 25.35
CA ARG A 129 -35.62 15.83 24.75
C ARG A 129 -36.02 14.48 25.37
N LYS A 130 -35.04 13.65 25.75
CA LYS A 130 -35.25 12.25 26.16
C LYS A 130 -34.56 11.86 27.46
N GLY A 131 -33.93 12.82 28.14
CA GLY A 131 -33.26 12.62 29.41
C GLY A 131 -31.81 12.13 29.28
N LEU A 132 -31.07 12.25 30.37
CA LEU A 132 -29.63 12.01 30.44
C LEU A 132 -29.24 10.57 30.06
N LYS A 133 -30.07 9.58 30.43
CA LYS A 133 -29.82 8.16 30.16
C LYS A 133 -29.78 7.87 28.65
N GLU A 134 -30.70 8.43 27.88
CA GLU A 134 -30.77 8.20 26.44
C GLU A 134 -29.73 9.04 25.67
N GLY A 135 -29.42 10.24 26.16
CA GLY A 135 -28.30 11.04 25.67
C GLY A 135 -26.96 10.31 25.82
N LEU A 136 -26.68 9.72 26.99
CA LEU A 136 -25.46 8.95 27.25
C LEU A 136 -25.39 7.68 26.41
N LYS A 137 -26.52 7.00 26.16
CA LYS A 137 -26.59 5.82 25.30
C LYS A 137 -26.21 6.16 23.85
N LYS A 138 -26.76 7.25 23.29
CA LYS A 138 -26.38 7.73 21.96
C LYS A 138 -24.93 8.20 21.89
N ALA A 139 -24.45 8.94 22.90
CA ALA A 139 -23.05 9.38 22.95
C ALA A 139 -22.08 8.19 22.99
N SER A 140 -22.41 7.14 23.76
CA SER A 140 -21.65 5.89 23.79
C SER A 140 -21.69 5.14 22.46
N GLN A 141 -22.82 5.12 21.75
CA GLN A 141 -22.90 4.51 20.42
C GLN A 141 -22.05 5.25 19.40
N VAL A 142 -22.05 6.59 19.46
CA VAL A 142 -21.18 7.42 18.61
C VAL A 142 -19.72 7.16 18.94
N THR A 143 -19.29 7.21 20.21
CA THR A 143 -17.88 6.92 20.62
C THR A 143 -17.42 5.52 20.21
N THR A 144 -18.23 4.49 20.44
CA THR A 144 -17.88 3.13 19.98
C THR A 144 -17.83 3.03 18.46
N LYS A 145 -18.66 3.78 17.73
CA LYS A 145 -18.55 3.89 16.27
C LYS A 145 -17.26 4.63 15.87
N ILE A 146 -16.87 5.70 16.58
CA ILE A 146 -15.60 6.41 16.37
C ILE A 146 -14.41 5.47 16.59
N ASP A 147 -14.35 4.77 17.71
CA ASP A 147 -13.25 3.86 18.05
C ASP A 147 -13.12 2.70 17.04
N ASN A 148 -14.26 2.16 16.57
CA ASN A 148 -14.28 1.11 15.56
C ASN A 148 -13.89 1.64 14.16
N GLU A 149 -14.33 2.84 13.80
CA GLU A 149 -13.94 3.51 12.54
C GLU A 149 -12.47 3.94 12.57
N GLN A 150 -11.94 4.39 13.71
CA GLN A 150 -10.51 4.69 13.92
C GLN A 150 -9.65 3.44 13.77
N LYS A 151 -10.02 2.31 14.39
CA LYS A 151 -9.34 1.02 14.17
C LYS A 151 -9.43 0.53 12.74
N LYS A 152 -10.53 0.82 12.04
CA LYS A 152 -10.70 0.54 10.61
C LYS A 152 -9.86 1.49 9.75
N MET A 153 -9.60 2.72 10.21
CA MET A 153 -8.72 3.69 9.57
C MET A 153 -7.23 3.46 9.79
N GLU A 154 -6.83 2.85 10.90
CA GLU A 154 -5.46 2.31 11.06
C GLU A 154 -5.13 1.24 9.99
N THR A 155 -6.16 0.67 9.34
CA THR A 155 -6.03 -0.21 8.17
C THR A 155 -6.31 0.48 6.81
N LEU A 156 -6.74 1.75 6.79
CA LEU A 156 -7.01 2.51 5.57
C LEU A 156 -5.73 3.17 5.05
N LYS A 157 -5.52 3.05 3.74
CA LYS A 157 -4.35 3.56 3.03
C LYS A 157 -4.47 5.07 2.83
N THR A 158 -3.40 5.81 3.07
CA THR A 158 -3.34 7.28 2.87
C THR A 158 -3.25 7.60 1.39
N PHE A 159 -4.21 8.38 0.89
CA PHE A 159 -4.24 8.83 -0.49
C PHE A 159 -3.16 9.88 -0.77
N ASP A 160 -2.89 10.75 0.20
CA ASP A 160 -1.89 11.83 0.14
C ASP A 160 -0.47 11.31 -0.17
N ASP A 161 -0.16 10.07 0.21
CA ASP A 161 1.12 9.45 -0.12
C ASP A 161 1.18 8.91 -1.54
N LEU A 162 0.04 8.56 -2.15
CA LEU A 162 -0.03 8.09 -3.53
C LEU A 162 0.37 9.18 -4.53
N VAL A 163 -0.07 10.42 -4.30
CA VAL A 163 0.23 11.56 -5.19
C VAL A 163 1.74 11.68 -5.42
N LYS A 164 2.54 11.49 -4.35
CA LYS A 164 4.01 11.58 -4.40
C LYS A 164 4.68 10.44 -5.18
N LEU A 165 3.97 9.32 -5.38
CA LEU A 165 4.49 8.16 -6.11
C LEU A 165 4.42 8.35 -7.63
N PHE A 166 3.75 9.39 -8.12
CA PHE A 166 3.57 9.64 -9.54
C PHE A 166 4.09 11.03 -9.93
N HIS A 167 4.48 11.16 -11.19
CA HIS A 167 4.69 12.42 -11.88
C HIS A 167 3.40 12.82 -12.60
N ASN A 168 3.25 14.11 -12.90
CA ASN A 168 2.11 14.63 -13.65
C ASN A 168 2.24 14.35 -15.16
N GLU A 169 3.43 13.98 -15.63
CA GLU A 169 3.71 13.60 -17.02
C GLU A 169 4.62 12.35 -17.05
N PRO A 170 4.59 11.55 -18.13
CA PRO A 170 5.49 10.41 -18.30
C PRO A 170 6.95 10.85 -18.19
N LYS A 171 7.74 10.13 -17.38
CA LYS A 171 9.16 10.45 -17.19
C LYS A 171 10.04 9.30 -17.62
N ILE A 172 10.72 9.51 -18.75
CA ILE A 172 11.76 8.61 -19.24
C ILE A 172 13.13 9.15 -18.78
N PRO A 173 13.93 8.37 -18.03
CA PRO A 173 15.25 8.81 -17.60
C PRO A 173 16.20 8.93 -18.79
N SER A 174 17.12 9.88 -18.71
CA SER A 174 18.21 10.05 -19.68
C SER A 174 19.56 10.02 -18.98
N PHE A 175 20.52 9.35 -19.61
CA PHE A 175 21.90 9.24 -19.15
C PHE A 175 22.82 9.00 -20.34
N VAL A 176 24.10 9.32 -20.18
CA VAL A 176 25.09 9.23 -21.26
C VAL A 176 25.70 7.84 -21.28
N ILE A 177 25.67 7.19 -22.45
CA ILE A 177 26.40 5.95 -22.69
C ILE A 177 27.51 6.17 -23.72
N ASN A 178 28.71 5.68 -23.40
CA ASN A 178 29.87 5.77 -24.30
C ASN A 178 30.03 4.53 -25.19
N LYS A 179 29.27 3.47 -24.90
CA LYS A 179 29.25 2.21 -25.65
C LYS A 179 27.81 1.70 -25.68
N PRO A 180 27.39 1.03 -26.76
CA PRO A 180 26.09 0.35 -26.78
C PRO A 180 25.92 -0.59 -25.59
N ILE A 181 24.69 -0.71 -25.09
CA ILE A 181 24.33 -1.69 -24.06
C ILE A 181 24.18 -3.06 -24.75
N ASP A 182 24.75 -4.11 -24.17
CA ASP A 182 24.58 -5.45 -24.72
C ASP A 182 23.29 -6.08 -24.19
N ILE A 183 22.52 -6.74 -25.05
CA ILE A 183 21.37 -7.55 -24.66
C ILE A 183 21.74 -8.99 -24.97
N ILE A 184 21.84 -9.83 -23.93
CA ILE A 184 22.16 -11.24 -24.06
C ILE A 184 20.88 -12.07 -24.03
N ILE A 185 20.71 -12.95 -25.02
CA ILE A 185 19.49 -13.75 -25.21
C ILE A 185 19.89 -15.22 -25.39
N PRO A 186 19.81 -16.05 -24.33
CA PRO A 186 19.97 -17.49 -24.45
C PRO A 186 18.70 -18.11 -25.04
N VAL A 187 18.82 -18.80 -26.17
CA VAL A 187 17.70 -19.39 -26.91
C VAL A 187 17.76 -20.92 -26.82
N TYR A 188 16.66 -21.56 -26.42
CA TYR A 188 16.48 -23.00 -26.50
C TYR A 188 15.03 -23.34 -26.85
N ASN A 189 14.78 -23.73 -28.11
CA ASN A 189 13.43 -23.88 -28.67
C ASN A 189 12.58 -22.60 -28.51
N GLY A 190 11.24 -22.74 -28.56
CA GLY A 190 10.32 -21.63 -28.38
C GLY A 190 10.21 -20.74 -29.61
N PHE A 191 10.18 -21.34 -30.80
CA PHE A 191 10.08 -20.62 -32.08
C PHE A 191 8.94 -19.59 -32.10
N GLU A 192 7.80 -19.92 -31.48
CA GLU A 192 6.62 -19.07 -31.37
C GLU A 192 6.82 -17.79 -30.53
N TYR A 193 7.93 -17.68 -29.77
CA TYR A 193 8.26 -16.51 -28.97
C TYR A 193 9.27 -15.58 -29.63
N LEU A 194 9.99 -16.05 -30.65
CA LEU A 194 11.07 -15.28 -31.26
C LEU A 194 10.55 -14.02 -31.95
N GLU A 195 9.48 -14.13 -32.74
CA GLU A 195 8.93 -12.97 -33.44
C GLU A 195 8.40 -11.89 -32.48
N PRO A 196 7.58 -12.20 -31.46
CA PRO A 196 7.14 -11.20 -30.48
C PRO A 196 8.31 -10.56 -29.71
N LEU A 197 9.30 -11.36 -29.33
CA LEU A 197 10.50 -10.88 -28.64
C LEU A 197 11.26 -9.87 -29.51
N PHE A 198 11.70 -10.29 -30.69
CA PHE A 198 12.57 -9.47 -31.51
C PHE A 198 11.82 -8.26 -32.08
N SER A 199 10.55 -8.41 -32.50
CA SER A 199 9.76 -7.27 -32.98
C SER A 199 9.59 -6.21 -31.89
N SER A 200 9.34 -6.60 -30.64
CA SER A 200 9.26 -5.67 -29.52
C SER A 200 10.61 -4.99 -29.24
N ILE A 201 11.74 -5.71 -29.28
CA ILE A 201 13.08 -5.11 -29.10
C ILE A 201 13.36 -4.06 -30.18
N ILE A 202 13.16 -4.42 -31.46
CA ILE A 202 13.44 -3.53 -32.60
C ILE A 202 12.58 -2.27 -32.52
N LYS A 203 11.29 -2.43 -32.25
CA LYS A 203 10.32 -1.33 -32.20
C LYS A 203 10.58 -0.39 -31.02
N ASN A 204 10.94 -0.94 -29.86
CA ASN A 204 10.81 -0.24 -28.59
C ASN A 204 12.14 0.16 -27.93
N THR A 205 13.28 -0.21 -28.50
CA THR A 205 14.62 0.12 -27.96
C THR A 205 15.19 1.37 -28.62
N THR A 206 15.47 2.40 -27.83
CA THR A 206 15.90 3.73 -28.31
C THR A 206 17.38 4.01 -28.04
N LEU A 207 17.93 3.52 -26.92
CA LEU A 207 19.36 3.63 -26.63
C LEU A 207 20.18 2.75 -27.58
N PRO A 208 21.38 3.17 -28.01
CA PRO A 208 22.31 2.30 -28.73
C PRO A 208 22.52 0.95 -28.03
N TYR A 209 22.32 -0.14 -28.77
CA TYR A 209 22.41 -1.50 -28.25
C TYR A 209 23.07 -2.49 -29.23
N ARG A 210 23.45 -3.65 -28.71
CA ARG A 210 23.94 -4.80 -29.47
C ARG A 210 23.28 -6.07 -28.98
N LEU A 211 22.86 -6.94 -29.90
CA LEU A 211 22.26 -8.23 -29.56
C LEU A 211 23.31 -9.33 -29.57
N LEU A 212 23.43 -10.08 -28.47
CA LEU A 212 24.25 -11.28 -28.35
C LEU A 212 23.31 -12.46 -28.12
N ILE A 213 23.08 -13.25 -29.16
CA ILE A 213 22.11 -14.34 -29.16
C ILE A 213 22.86 -15.66 -29.18
N ALA A 214 22.53 -16.59 -28.30
CA ALA A 214 23.09 -17.94 -28.35
C ALA A 214 21.99 -18.98 -28.51
N ASP A 215 22.00 -19.69 -29.63
CA ASP A 215 21.21 -20.92 -29.78
C ASP A 215 21.89 -22.05 -29.01
N ASP A 216 21.24 -22.51 -27.96
CA ASP A 216 21.72 -23.57 -27.07
C ASP A 216 21.38 -24.97 -27.60
N LYS A 217 21.69 -25.17 -28.88
CA LYS A 217 21.40 -26.39 -29.62
C LYS A 217 19.91 -26.74 -29.61
N SER A 218 19.07 -25.81 -30.09
CA SER A 218 17.62 -26.05 -30.24
C SER A 218 17.35 -27.28 -31.13
N PRO A 219 16.54 -28.24 -30.67
CA PRO A 219 16.06 -29.33 -31.51
C PRO A 219 15.18 -28.91 -32.69
N ASP A 220 14.49 -27.77 -32.59
CA ASP A 220 13.69 -27.22 -33.68
C ASP A 220 14.55 -26.41 -34.66
N ASP A 221 14.80 -26.99 -35.84
CA ASP A 221 15.65 -26.39 -36.88
C ASP A 221 15.15 -25.01 -37.38
N ARG A 222 13.86 -24.69 -37.17
CA ARG A 222 13.29 -23.39 -37.52
C ARG A 222 13.88 -22.26 -36.68
N VAL A 223 14.28 -22.53 -35.43
CA VAL A 223 14.84 -21.53 -34.52
C VAL A 223 16.11 -20.93 -35.09
N LEU A 224 17.08 -21.78 -35.43
CA LEU A 224 18.36 -21.31 -35.93
C LEU A 224 18.22 -20.62 -37.29
N THR A 225 17.34 -21.13 -38.13
CA THR A 225 17.00 -20.53 -39.43
C THR A 225 16.46 -19.12 -39.25
N TYR A 226 15.49 -18.96 -38.34
CA TYR A 226 14.92 -17.66 -38.01
C TYR A 226 15.97 -16.68 -37.47
N LEU A 227 16.85 -17.11 -36.56
CA LEU A 227 17.90 -16.24 -36.02
C LEU A 227 18.82 -15.72 -37.13
N LYS A 228 19.21 -16.59 -38.08
CA LYS A 228 20.05 -16.21 -39.22
C LYS A 228 19.34 -15.22 -40.14
N GLU A 229 18.08 -15.45 -40.46
CA GLU A 229 17.26 -14.54 -41.26
C GLU A 229 17.06 -13.19 -40.56
N PHE A 230 16.80 -13.21 -39.24
CA PHE A 230 16.67 -12.01 -38.43
C PHE A 230 17.92 -11.14 -38.49
N ASN A 231 19.11 -11.74 -38.37
CA ASN A 231 20.38 -11.02 -38.50
C ASN A 231 20.57 -10.41 -39.90
N ILE A 232 20.20 -11.12 -40.97
CA ILE A 232 20.28 -10.60 -42.35
C ILE A 232 19.33 -9.42 -42.54
N ASN A 233 18.11 -9.52 -42.01
CA ASN A 233 17.05 -8.52 -42.21
C ASN A 233 17.22 -7.26 -41.35
N ASN A 234 18.07 -7.28 -40.32
CA ASN A 234 18.30 -6.15 -39.39
C ASN A 234 19.79 -5.76 -39.33
N SER A 235 20.41 -5.65 -40.51
CA SER A 235 21.86 -5.40 -40.68
C SER A 235 22.34 -4.05 -40.11
N GLU A 236 21.42 -3.12 -39.83
CA GLU A 236 21.66 -1.84 -39.20
C GLU A 236 21.97 -1.94 -37.70
N ILE A 237 21.64 -3.07 -37.07
CA ILE A 237 21.93 -3.34 -35.67
C ILE A 237 23.08 -4.34 -35.57
N ALA A 238 23.97 -4.13 -34.60
CA ALA A 238 25.00 -5.11 -34.31
C ALA A 238 24.37 -6.36 -33.68
N ILE A 239 24.37 -7.48 -34.41
CA ILE A 239 23.85 -8.76 -33.94
C ILE A 239 24.97 -9.81 -34.03
N ILE A 240 25.18 -10.55 -32.95
CA ILE A 240 26.13 -11.66 -32.87
C ILE A 240 25.37 -12.92 -32.48
N ILE A 241 25.38 -13.91 -33.37
CA ILE A 241 24.76 -15.21 -33.15
C ILE A 241 25.83 -16.23 -32.82
N ILE A 242 25.58 -17.04 -31.79
CA ILE A 242 26.43 -18.13 -31.34
C ILE A 242 25.63 -19.41 -31.39
N GLU A 243 26.14 -20.42 -32.07
CA GLU A 243 25.61 -21.78 -31.99
C GLU A 243 26.42 -22.58 -30.97
N ASN A 244 25.75 -23.16 -29.98
CA ASN A 244 26.36 -24.17 -29.12
C ASN A 244 26.37 -25.53 -29.83
N LYS A 245 27.48 -26.27 -29.69
CA LYS A 245 27.63 -27.61 -30.29
C LYS A 245 26.77 -28.67 -29.60
N GLU A 246 26.45 -28.44 -28.34
CA GLU A 246 25.63 -29.28 -27.47
C GLU A 246 24.74 -28.37 -26.60
N ASN A 247 23.68 -28.92 -26.01
CA ASN A 247 22.84 -28.17 -25.08
C ASN A 247 23.58 -28.00 -23.75
N LEU A 248 24.09 -26.78 -23.51
CA LEU A 248 24.84 -26.41 -22.32
C LEU A 248 23.93 -26.08 -21.12
N GLY A 249 22.66 -25.78 -21.38
CA GLY A 249 21.71 -25.25 -20.44
C GLY A 249 21.81 -23.73 -20.29
N PHE A 250 20.75 -23.13 -19.73
CA PHE A 250 20.59 -21.69 -19.54
C PHE A 250 21.83 -21.03 -18.91
N LEU A 251 22.27 -21.56 -17.77
CA LEU A 251 23.36 -21.00 -16.98
C LEU A 251 24.67 -20.88 -17.77
N LYS A 252 25.11 -21.97 -18.39
CA LYS A 252 26.38 -22.00 -19.14
C LYS A 252 26.31 -21.16 -20.40
N THR A 253 25.15 -21.13 -21.05
CA THR A 253 24.90 -20.28 -22.22
C THR A 253 24.97 -18.79 -21.84
N VAL A 254 24.36 -18.38 -20.73
CA VAL A 254 24.48 -17.02 -20.19
C VAL A 254 25.92 -16.68 -19.82
N ASN A 255 26.64 -17.59 -19.14
CA ASN A 255 28.06 -17.40 -18.82
C ASN A 255 28.95 -17.26 -20.06
N LYS A 256 28.61 -17.93 -21.17
CA LYS A 256 29.32 -17.79 -22.44
C LYS A 256 29.04 -16.44 -23.09
N LEU A 257 27.78 -16.01 -23.13
CA LEU A 257 27.36 -14.71 -23.66
C LEU A 257 27.94 -13.55 -22.85
N SER A 258 27.91 -13.63 -21.51
CA SER A 258 28.39 -12.55 -20.64
C SER A 258 29.87 -12.23 -20.85
N LYS A 259 30.70 -13.21 -21.21
CA LYS A 259 32.11 -13.02 -21.56
C LYS A 259 32.32 -12.17 -22.81
N LEU A 260 31.35 -12.10 -23.72
CA LEU A 260 31.42 -11.36 -24.98
C LEU A 260 30.87 -9.93 -24.90
N THR A 261 30.23 -9.61 -23.78
CA THR A 261 29.74 -8.25 -23.51
C THR A 261 30.92 -7.28 -23.45
N LYS A 262 30.71 -6.04 -23.89
CA LYS A 262 31.65 -4.93 -23.91
C LYS A 262 31.23 -3.79 -22.97
N ASN A 263 29.99 -3.82 -22.47
CA ASN A 263 29.43 -2.85 -21.54
C ASN A 263 28.53 -3.53 -20.49
N HIS A 264 27.95 -2.77 -19.56
CA HIS A 264 26.78 -3.24 -18.81
C HIS A 264 25.74 -3.82 -19.77
N PHE A 265 25.05 -4.86 -19.33
CA PHE A 265 24.24 -5.68 -20.22
C PHE A 265 22.91 -6.06 -19.59
N VAL A 266 21.97 -6.47 -20.42
CA VAL A 266 20.68 -7.03 -20.00
C VAL A 266 20.67 -8.52 -20.31
N LEU A 267 20.31 -9.33 -19.33
CA LEU A 267 19.86 -10.71 -19.54
C LEU A 267 18.37 -10.69 -19.87
N LEU A 268 17.98 -11.19 -21.04
CA LEU A 268 16.59 -11.20 -21.50
C LEU A 268 16.22 -12.60 -21.99
N ASN A 269 15.12 -13.15 -21.45
CA ASN A 269 14.60 -14.44 -21.87
C ASN A 269 13.90 -14.36 -23.24
N THR A 270 13.71 -15.53 -23.86
CA THR A 270 13.09 -15.63 -25.18
C THR A 270 11.59 -15.37 -25.19
N ASP A 271 10.92 -15.52 -24.05
CA ASP A 271 9.47 -15.43 -23.87
C ASP A 271 9.03 -14.10 -23.25
N THR A 272 9.73 -13.02 -23.59
CA THR A 272 9.46 -11.66 -23.12
C THR A 272 9.03 -10.72 -24.23
N GLU A 273 8.20 -9.73 -23.90
CA GLU A 273 7.89 -8.59 -24.76
C GLU A 273 8.18 -7.30 -23.99
N VAL A 274 8.89 -6.37 -24.62
CA VAL A 274 9.37 -5.13 -23.97
C VAL A 274 8.61 -3.89 -24.47
N PRO A 275 8.23 -2.94 -23.59
CA PRO A 275 7.53 -1.71 -23.98
C PRO A 275 8.50 -0.63 -24.51
N PRO A 276 8.00 0.47 -25.11
CA PRO A 276 8.81 1.62 -25.48
C PRO A 276 9.71 2.11 -24.34
N HIS A 277 10.93 2.53 -24.64
CA HIS A 277 11.82 3.15 -23.66
C HIS A 277 12.20 2.24 -22.46
N TRP A 278 12.15 0.91 -22.64
CA TRP A 278 12.41 -0.04 -21.57
C TRP A 278 13.88 -0.08 -21.16
N LEU A 279 14.80 0.03 -22.12
CA LEU A 279 16.22 -0.19 -21.90
C LEU A 279 16.83 0.91 -21.02
N GLU A 280 16.48 2.17 -21.29
CA GLU A 280 16.87 3.30 -20.46
C GLU A 280 16.31 3.20 -19.04
N ARG A 281 15.03 2.84 -18.87
CA ARG A 281 14.43 2.70 -17.54
C ARG A 281 15.07 1.56 -16.74
N LEU A 282 15.30 0.42 -17.38
CA LEU A 282 15.92 -0.74 -16.74
C LEU A 282 17.37 -0.46 -16.34
N MET A 283 18.14 0.24 -17.18
CA MET A 283 19.57 0.42 -16.99
C MET A 283 19.93 1.69 -16.22
N TYR A 284 19.03 2.68 -16.13
CA TYR A 284 19.25 3.93 -15.41
C TYR A 284 19.87 3.75 -14.01
N PRO A 285 19.38 2.84 -13.14
CA PRO A 285 19.97 2.66 -11.80
C PRO A 285 21.43 2.19 -11.85
N ILE A 286 21.80 1.36 -12.83
CA ILE A 286 23.17 0.84 -12.97
C ILE A 286 24.15 1.93 -13.37
N PHE A 287 23.72 2.89 -14.19
CA PHE A 287 24.57 3.97 -14.68
C PHE A 287 24.63 5.16 -13.70
N GLU A 288 23.52 5.49 -13.04
CA GLU A 288 23.40 6.74 -12.29
C GLU A 288 23.42 6.56 -10.76
N MET A 289 23.18 5.35 -10.25
CA MET A 289 23.22 5.07 -8.81
C MET A 289 24.50 4.30 -8.41
N LYS A 290 24.92 4.49 -7.16
CA LYS A 290 26.13 3.84 -6.63
C LYS A 290 25.89 2.39 -6.28
N ASN A 291 26.84 1.53 -6.66
CA ASN A 291 26.91 0.12 -6.27
C ASN A 291 25.65 -0.68 -6.62
N ILE A 292 25.06 -0.46 -7.79
CA ILE A 292 23.95 -1.31 -8.26
C ILE A 292 24.52 -2.53 -8.99
N ALA A 293 24.13 -3.72 -8.55
CA ALA A 293 24.50 -5.00 -9.15
C ALA A 293 23.55 -5.38 -10.27
N SER A 294 22.25 -5.41 -9.96
CA SER A 294 21.20 -5.72 -10.91
C SER A 294 19.96 -4.86 -10.75
N THR A 295 19.18 -4.84 -11.82
CA THR A 295 17.86 -4.21 -11.88
C THR A 295 16.85 -5.21 -12.44
N THR A 296 15.62 -5.20 -11.93
CA THR A 296 14.53 -6.05 -12.40
C THR A 296 13.24 -5.24 -12.48
N PRO A 297 12.48 -5.29 -13.58
CA PRO A 297 11.23 -4.54 -13.70
C PRO A 297 10.04 -5.31 -13.11
N PHE A 298 8.90 -4.65 -13.02
CA PHE A 298 7.64 -5.35 -12.82
C PHE A 298 7.34 -6.28 -14.00
N THR A 299 6.65 -7.38 -13.72
CA THR A 299 6.16 -8.31 -14.74
C THR A 299 4.92 -9.05 -14.27
N ASN A 300 4.21 -9.74 -15.16
CA ASN A 300 3.08 -10.58 -14.79
C ASN A 300 3.49 -11.84 -14.00
N ALA A 301 4.68 -12.39 -14.27
CA ALA A 301 5.15 -13.64 -13.67
C ALA A 301 6.60 -13.48 -13.18
N GLY A 302 6.78 -12.88 -12.00
CA GLY A 302 8.09 -12.50 -11.48
C GLY A 302 8.24 -12.66 -9.97
N THR A 303 7.40 -13.48 -9.32
CA THR A 303 7.33 -13.66 -7.86
C THR A 303 7.32 -12.33 -7.08
N ILE A 304 8.48 -11.89 -6.56
CA ILE A 304 8.63 -10.64 -5.81
C ILE A 304 8.50 -9.37 -6.67
N CYS A 305 8.49 -9.52 -7.99
CA CYS A 305 8.26 -8.45 -8.96
C CYS A 305 6.93 -8.62 -9.71
N SER A 306 6.02 -9.48 -9.22
CA SER A 306 4.73 -9.75 -9.88
C SER A 306 3.74 -8.60 -9.77
N PHE A 307 3.02 -8.37 -10.88
CA PHE A 307 1.89 -7.47 -11.03
C PHE A 307 0.79 -8.17 -11.87
N PRO A 308 -0.51 -8.04 -11.56
CA PRO A 308 -1.11 -7.23 -10.50
C PRO A 308 -0.99 -7.84 -9.10
N ASN A 309 -1.10 -9.17 -8.99
CA ASN A 309 -1.07 -9.87 -7.72
C ASN A 309 0.37 -10.25 -7.36
N TYR A 310 0.73 -9.96 -6.11
CA TYR A 310 2.06 -10.19 -5.59
C TYR A 310 2.29 -11.69 -5.37
N LEU A 311 3.49 -12.19 -5.71
CA LEU A 311 3.87 -13.61 -5.56
C LEU A 311 3.06 -14.60 -6.40
N GLU A 312 2.34 -14.13 -7.41
CA GLU A 312 1.56 -14.96 -8.33
C GLU A 312 2.14 -14.90 -9.75
N ASP A 313 1.92 -15.99 -10.51
CA ASP A 313 2.06 -16.00 -11.96
C ASP A 313 0.74 -15.52 -12.56
N ASN A 314 0.69 -14.25 -12.91
CA ASN A 314 -0.52 -13.60 -13.38
C ASN A 314 -0.67 -13.81 -14.90
N PRO A 315 -1.90 -13.98 -15.42
CA PRO A 315 -2.15 -13.70 -16.82
C PRO A 315 -1.85 -12.24 -17.13
N ILE A 316 -1.65 -11.90 -18.40
CA ILE A 316 -1.49 -10.49 -18.79
C ILE A 316 -2.72 -9.68 -18.35
N PHE A 317 -2.46 -8.57 -17.65
CA PHE A 317 -3.51 -7.87 -16.92
C PHE A 317 -4.57 -7.31 -17.87
N GLU A 318 -5.85 -7.58 -17.56
CA GLU A 318 -7.00 -7.15 -18.36
C GLU A 318 -6.94 -7.57 -19.85
N GLY A 319 -6.14 -8.57 -20.22
CA GLY A 319 -5.94 -8.96 -21.62
C GLY A 319 -5.34 -7.86 -22.50
N LEU A 320 -4.67 -6.87 -21.89
CA LEU A 320 -3.97 -5.79 -22.60
C LEU A 320 -2.67 -6.29 -23.20
N ASN A 321 -2.09 -5.51 -24.12
CA ASN A 321 -0.70 -5.71 -24.54
C ASN A 321 0.26 -4.99 -23.57
N VAL A 322 1.55 -5.32 -23.65
CA VAL A 322 2.58 -4.77 -22.76
C VAL A 322 2.65 -3.25 -22.81
N GLU A 323 2.50 -2.65 -24.00
CA GLU A 323 2.59 -1.21 -24.22
C GLU A 323 1.49 -0.46 -23.46
N LYS A 324 0.25 -0.96 -23.51
CA LYS A 324 -0.90 -0.36 -22.82
C LYS A 324 -0.84 -0.49 -21.31
N ILE A 325 -0.20 -1.52 -20.79
CA ILE A 325 0.04 -1.64 -19.34
C ILE A 325 1.12 -0.64 -18.93
N ASP A 326 2.24 -0.63 -19.64
CA ASP A 326 3.41 0.17 -19.31
C ASP A 326 3.20 1.69 -19.48
N GLU A 327 2.30 2.13 -20.35
CA GLU A 327 1.86 3.54 -20.47
C GLU A 327 1.52 4.16 -19.10
N HIS A 328 1.01 3.37 -18.15
CA HIS A 328 0.72 3.83 -16.79
C HIS A 328 1.94 3.79 -15.85
N PHE A 329 2.89 2.88 -16.08
CA PHE A 329 4.11 2.75 -15.29
C PHE A 329 5.08 3.92 -15.54
N GLN A 330 5.04 4.55 -16.72
CA GLN A 330 5.90 5.70 -17.07
C GLN A 330 5.67 6.93 -16.20
N TYR A 331 4.50 7.03 -15.54
CA TYR A 331 4.20 8.10 -14.58
C TYR A 331 4.75 7.80 -13.19
N VAL A 332 5.17 6.57 -12.90
CA VAL A 332 5.67 6.20 -11.58
C VAL A 332 6.99 6.91 -11.32
N ASN A 333 7.05 7.62 -10.19
CA ASN A 333 8.24 8.31 -9.72
C ASN A 333 9.22 7.30 -9.15
N PHE A 334 10.13 6.81 -9.99
CA PHE A 334 11.15 5.84 -9.65
C PHE A 334 11.92 6.22 -8.37
N GLU A 335 12.39 7.46 -8.25
CA GLU A 335 13.17 7.96 -7.10
C GLU A 335 12.45 7.88 -5.74
N LYS A 336 11.11 7.77 -5.77
CA LYS A 336 10.28 7.64 -4.57
C LYS A 336 9.78 6.21 -4.32
N THR A 337 9.93 5.33 -5.31
CA THR A 337 9.26 4.02 -5.30
C THR A 337 10.21 2.84 -5.46
N TYR A 338 11.43 3.03 -5.96
CA TYR A 338 12.38 1.92 -6.07
C TYR A 338 12.65 1.30 -4.70
N ILE A 339 12.82 -0.01 -4.69
CA ILE A 339 13.18 -0.76 -3.47
C ILE A 339 14.37 -1.66 -3.74
N GLU A 340 15.13 -1.92 -2.67
CA GLU A 340 16.17 -2.94 -2.67
C GLU A 340 15.54 -4.33 -2.54
N ILE A 341 15.95 -5.26 -3.39
CA ILE A 341 15.47 -6.65 -3.39
C ILE A 341 16.65 -7.61 -3.12
N PRO A 342 16.41 -8.74 -2.43
CA PRO A 342 17.48 -9.69 -2.10
C PRO A 342 18.02 -10.41 -3.33
N THR A 343 17.31 -10.35 -4.45
CA THR A 343 17.66 -10.97 -5.72
C THR A 343 16.99 -10.25 -6.87
N GLY A 344 17.67 -10.16 -8.01
CA GLY A 344 17.00 -9.93 -9.29
C GLY A 344 16.26 -11.17 -9.78
N VAL A 345 15.43 -11.02 -10.80
CA VAL A 345 14.69 -12.12 -11.44
C VAL A 345 15.17 -12.30 -12.87
N GLY A 346 15.61 -13.51 -13.21
CA GLY A 346 16.38 -13.79 -14.44
C GLY A 346 15.63 -13.67 -15.78
N PHE A 347 14.32 -13.39 -15.79
CA PHE A 347 13.56 -13.23 -17.05
C PHE A 347 13.96 -11.96 -17.81
N CYS A 348 14.23 -10.88 -17.07
CA CYS A 348 14.73 -9.62 -17.57
C CYS A 348 15.51 -8.94 -16.43
N MET A 349 16.83 -8.89 -16.57
CA MET A 349 17.71 -8.37 -15.53
C MET A 349 18.80 -7.50 -16.14
N GLY A 350 18.85 -6.22 -15.74
CA GLY A 350 20.02 -5.38 -16.00
C GLY A 350 21.18 -5.83 -15.12
N VAL A 351 22.39 -5.85 -15.65
CA VAL A 351 23.57 -6.43 -14.98
C VAL A 351 24.78 -5.51 -15.08
N ASN A 352 25.37 -5.23 -13.93
CA ASN A 352 26.61 -4.48 -13.82
C ASN A 352 27.82 -5.35 -14.24
N LYS A 353 28.23 -5.23 -15.51
CA LYS A 353 29.44 -5.90 -16.05
C LYS A 353 30.70 -5.71 -15.21
N ASN A 354 30.93 -4.55 -14.59
CA ASN A 354 32.15 -4.32 -13.79
C ASN A 354 32.16 -5.24 -12.57
N LEU A 355 30.98 -5.46 -11.96
CA LEU A 355 30.84 -6.42 -10.89
C LEU A 355 31.00 -7.85 -11.39
N VAL A 356 30.45 -8.20 -12.55
CA VAL A 356 30.68 -9.53 -13.17
C VAL A 356 32.17 -9.81 -13.37
N HIS A 357 32.95 -8.80 -13.78
CA HIS A 357 34.41 -8.96 -13.87
C HIS A 357 35.08 -9.19 -12.51
N LYS A 358 34.53 -8.62 -11.43
CA LYS A 358 35.06 -8.73 -10.07
C LYS A 358 34.74 -10.06 -9.40
N ILE A 359 33.48 -10.52 -9.48
CA ILE A 359 33.01 -11.72 -8.75
C ILE A 359 32.68 -12.92 -9.63
N GLY A 360 32.85 -12.80 -10.95
CA GLY A 360 32.36 -13.78 -11.92
C GLY A 360 30.85 -13.68 -12.16
N MET A 361 30.37 -14.43 -13.14
CA MET A 361 28.92 -14.56 -13.43
C MET A 361 28.33 -15.72 -12.61
N PHE A 362 27.44 -16.52 -13.18
CA PHE A 362 26.73 -17.58 -12.48
C PHE A 362 27.65 -18.74 -12.10
N ASP A 363 27.44 -19.28 -10.90
CA ASP A 363 28.20 -20.44 -10.41
C ASP A 363 27.67 -21.72 -11.05
N GLU A 364 28.54 -22.47 -11.74
CA GLU A 364 28.14 -23.67 -12.48
C GLU A 364 27.66 -24.84 -11.59
N VAL A 365 27.77 -24.73 -10.25
CA VAL A 365 27.19 -25.71 -9.31
C VAL A 365 25.69 -25.91 -9.52
N TYR A 366 24.98 -24.89 -10.01
CA TYR A 366 23.53 -24.94 -10.24
C TYR A 366 23.15 -25.69 -11.54
N GLY A 367 24.14 -26.17 -12.30
CA GLY A 367 23.94 -27.07 -13.44
C GLY A 367 23.06 -26.47 -14.54
N LYS A 368 21.84 -27.01 -14.70
CA LYS A 368 20.90 -26.60 -15.75
C LYS A 368 20.10 -25.31 -15.43
N GLY A 369 20.30 -24.70 -14.26
CA GLY A 369 19.66 -23.45 -13.84
C GLY A 369 18.84 -23.60 -12.55
N TYR A 370 18.05 -22.57 -12.23
CA TYR A 370 17.43 -22.30 -10.92
C TYR A 370 18.45 -21.96 -9.80
N CYS A 371 18.25 -20.80 -9.17
CA CYS A 371 19.04 -20.22 -8.09
C CYS A 371 20.39 -19.59 -8.45
N GLU A 372 20.80 -19.63 -9.71
CA GLU A 372 22.04 -19.02 -10.20
C GLU A 372 22.04 -17.49 -10.07
N GLU A 373 20.92 -16.85 -10.37
CA GLU A 373 20.74 -15.41 -10.26
C GLU A 373 20.62 -14.99 -8.80
N ASN A 374 19.97 -15.81 -7.97
CA ASN A 374 19.87 -15.58 -6.53
C ASN A 374 21.27 -15.62 -5.89
N ASP A 375 22.07 -16.63 -6.23
CA ASP A 375 23.44 -16.76 -5.76
C ASP A 375 24.31 -15.57 -6.17
N TRP A 376 24.23 -15.17 -7.43
CA TRP A 376 25.01 -14.04 -7.95
C TRP A 376 24.63 -12.73 -7.25
N CYS A 377 23.33 -12.49 -7.06
CA CYS A 377 22.83 -11.33 -6.32
C CYS A 377 23.27 -11.34 -4.85
N GLN A 378 23.32 -12.51 -4.20
CA GLN A 378 23.80 -12.62 -2.82
C GLN A 378 25.32 -12.43 -2.71
N ARG A 379 26.10 -12.90 -3.69
CA ARG A 379 27.53 -12.56 -3.79
C ARG A 379 27.76 -11.08 -4.03
N ALA A 380 26.92 -10.45 -4.84
CA ALA A 380 26.96 -8.99 -5.06
C ALA A 380 26.67 -8.21 -3.76
N ILE A 381 25.67 -8.62 -2.99
CA ILE A 381 25.35 -8.01 -1.69
C ILE A 381 26.53 -8.12 -0.72
N LYS A 382 27.24 -9.26 -0.69
CA LYS A 382 28.46 -9.44 0.12
C LYS A 382 29.59 -8.46 -0.27
N GLU A 383 29.62 -8.01 -1.52
CA GLU A 383 30.54 -6.97 -2.02
C GLU A 383 30.04 -5.52 -1.82
N GLY A 384 28.91 -5.33 -1.12
CA GLY A 384 28.33 -4.02 -0.85
C GLY A 384 27.50 -3.44 -2.00
N TYR A 385 27.04 -4.29 -2.93
CA TYR A 385 26.14 -3.89 -4.01
C TYR A 385 24.68 -4.19 -3.68
N LYS A 386 23.78 -3.54 -4.43
CA LYS A 386 22.33 -3.61 -4.26
C LYS A 386 21.66 -4.13 -5.53
N ASN A 387 20.56 -4.86 -5.37
CA ASN A 387 19.68 -5.22 -6.48
C ASN A 387 18.40 -4.37 -6.36
N ILE A 388 17.94 -3.80 -7.46
CA ILE A 388 16.87 -2.79 -7.45
C ILE A 388 15.66 -3.27 -8.24
N HIS A 389 14.48 -3.15 -7.64
CA HIS A 389 13.23 -3.27 -8.37
C HIS A 389 12.91 -1.95 -9.09
N VAL A 390 12.88 -1.98 -10.42
CA VAL A 390 12.54 -0.83 -11.28
C VAL A 390 11.01 -0.72 -11.36
N THR A 391 10.48 0.20 -10.56
CA THR A 391 9.04 0.34 -10.30
C THR A 391 8.27 1.11 -11.36
N ASN A 392 8.97 1.80 -12.27
CA ASN A 392 8.39 2.57 -13.37
C ASN A 392 8.48 1.87 -14.73
N LEU A 393 8.63 0.55 -14.74
CA LEU A 393 8.73 -0.27 -15.95
C LEU A 393 8.00 -1.60 -15.76
N PHE A 394 7.13 -1.94 -16.71
CA PHE A 394 6.49 -3.26 -16.80
C PHE A 394 6.94 -4.00 -18.06
N ILE A 395 7.41 -5.23 -17.91
CA ILE A 395 7.79 -6.12 -19.02
C ILE A 395 6.94 -7.38 -18.96
N TYR A 396 6.38 -7.77 -20.10
CA TYR A 396 5.59 -9.00 -20.18
C TYR A 396 6.52 -10.22 -20.24
N HIS A 397 6.20 -11.22 -19.42
CA HIS A 397 6.87 -12.53 -19.37
C HIS A 397 5.79 -13.59 -19.57
N LYS A 398 5.79 -14.22 -20.74
CA LYS A 398 4.66 -15.05 -21.16
C LYS A 398 4.44 -16.26 -20.25
N HIS A 399 5.50 -16.77 -19.60
CA HIS A 399 5.54 -17.91 -18.67
C HIS A 399 4.26 -18.78 -18.76
N GLY A 400 4.09 -19.40 -19.93
CA GLY A 400 2.85 -20.08 -20.29
C GLY A 400 2.59 -21.23 -19.32
N GLY A 401 1.47 -21.12 -18.59
CA GLY A 401 1.10 -22.05 -17.54
C GLY A 401 1.28 -23.52 -17.90
N SER A 402 1.98 -24.23 -17.02
CA SER A 402 1.90 -25.68 -16.83
C SER A 402 2.70 -25.98 -15.57
N PHE A 403 2.12 -26.74 -14.66
CA PHE A 403 2.79 -27.21 -13.44
C PHE A 403 4.25 -27.57 -13.74
N PRO A 404 5.21 -27.09 -12.93
CA PRO A 404 6.61 -27.37 -13.18
C PRO A 404 6.78 -28.89 -13.30
N SER A 405 7.45 -29.35 -14.36
CA SER A 405 7.73 -30.76 -14.55
C SER A 405 8.38 -31.33 -13.28
N LYS A 406 8.21 -32.64 -13.02
CA LYS A 406 8.86 -33.28 -11.85
C LYS A 406 10.38 -32.99 -11.82
N GLU A 407 11.01 -32.89 -12.98
CA GLU A 407 12.41 -32.50 -13.11
C GLU A 407 12.64 -31.04 -12.68
N LYS A 408 11.84 -30.08 -13.16
CA LYS A 408 11.91 -28.67 -12.74
C LYS A 408 11.75 -28.51 -11.23
N GLN A 409 10.74 -29.16 -10.63
CA GLN A 409 10.53 -29.13 -9.17
C GLN A 409 11.72 -29.70 -8.39
N ARG A 410 12.29 -30.82 -8.88
CA ARG A 410 13.46 -31.45 -8.27
C ARG A 410 14.69 -30.53 -8.34
N LEU A 411 14.95 -29.91 -9.49
CA LEU A 411 16.06 -28.97 -9.67
C LEU A 411 15.92 -27.76 -8.75
N ILE A 412 14.75 -27.13 -8.70
CA ILE A 412 14.46 -26.00 -7.80
C ILE A 412 14.73 -26.41 -6.35
N SER A 413 14.19 -27.55 -5.90
CA SER A 413 14.34 -27.99 -4.51
C SER A 413 15.80 -28.28 -4.14
N GLN A 414 16.54 -28.94 -5.04
CA GLN A 414 17.96 -29.25 -4.84
C GLN A 414 18.81 -27.97 -4.81
N ASN A 415 18.62 -27.07 -5.77
CA ASN A 415 19.42 -25.87 -5.89
C ASN A 415 19.10 -24.83 -4.82
N LEU A 416 17.86 -24.77 -4.34
CA LEU A 416 17.49 -23.95 -3.17
C LEU A 416 18.23 -24.41 -1.91
N SER A 417 18.40 -25.74 -1.71
CA SER A 417 19.21 -26.25 -0.60
C SER A 417 20.67 -25.83 -0.72
N VAL A 418 21.25 -25.84 -1.93
CA VAL A 418 22.63 -25.39 -2.16
C VAL A 418 22.75 -23.88 -1.89
N LEU A 419 21.79 -23.10 -2.37
CA LEU A 419 21.74 -21.65 -2.17
C LEU A 419 21.70 -21.30 -0.67
N ASN A 420 20.82 -21.95 0.09
CA ASN A 420 20.67 -21.71 1.52
C ASN A 420 21.88 -22.15 2.35
N GLN A 421 22.63 -23.16 1.90
CA GLN A 421 23.91 -23.52 2.51
C GLN A 421 24.98 -22.45 2.26
N LYS A 422 25.00 -21.83 1.07
CA LYS A 422 25.95 -20.76 0.72
C LYS A 422 25.59 -19.39 1.30
N HIS A 423 24.30 -19.10 1.43
CA HIS A 423 23.75 -17.81 1.82
C HIS A 423 22.60 -18.01 2.81
N SER A 424 22.93 -18.37 4.05
CA SER A 424 21.95 -18.74 5.09
C SER A 424 20.95 -17.63 5.46
N SER A 425 21.23 -16.37 5.13
CA SER A 425 20.32 -15.24 5.36
C SER A 425 19.36 -14.97 4.20
N TYR A 426 19.49 -15.65 3.06
CA TYR A 426 18.72 -15.36 1.86
C TYR A 426 17.21 -15.49 2.09
N ASP A 427 16.77 -16.64 2.61
CA ASP A 427 15.35 -16.90 2.90
C ASP A 427 14.76 -15.85 3.85
N GLU A 428 15.50 -15.47 4.90
CA GLU A 428 15.06 -14.44 5.84
C GLU A 428 14.88 -13.08 5.16
N GLN A 429 15.81 -12.69 4.28
CA GLN A 429 15.69 -11.44 3.52
C GLN A 429 14.47 -11.44 2.60
N VAL A 430 14.20 -12.56 1.92
CA VAL A 430 13.00 -12.72 1.06
C VAL A 430 11.73 -12.62 1.90
N GLN A 431 11.65 -13.32 3.03
CA GLN A 431 10.48 -13.27 3.91
C GLN A 431 10.23 -11.87 4.48
N ARG A 432 11.28 -11.14 4.87
CA ARG A 432 11.15 -9.75 5.32
C ARG A 432 10.60 -8.83 4.22
N LEU A 433 11.09 -8.97 2.98
CA LEU A 433 10.57 -8.23 1.84
C LEU A 433 9.08 -8.52 1.61
N VAL A 434 8.73 -9.81 1.61
CA VAL A 434 7.34 -10.29 1.41
C VAL A 434 6.41 -9.76 2.50
N GLN A 435 6.85 -9.79 3.76
CA GLN A 435 6.06 -9.29 4.89
C GLN A 435 5.89 -7.77 4.86
N LYS A 436 6.92 -7.02 4.45
CA LYS A 436 6.88 -5.55 4.40
C LYS A 436 6.01 -5.04 3.26
N ASN A 437 6.04 -5.73 2.11
CA ASN A 437 5.19 -5.48 0.94
C ASN A 437 5.04 -4.01 0.54
N GLU A 438 6.15 -3.27 0.49
CA GLU A 438 6.17 -1.79 0.35
C GLU A 438 5.42 -1.26 -0.88
N LEU A 439 5.35 -2.06 -1.95
CA LEU A 439 4.74 -1.68 -3.23
C LEU A 439 3.26 -2.05 -3.33
N GLU A 440 2.61 -2.46 -2.23
CA GLU A 440 1.19 -2.84 -2.25
C GLU A 440 0.29 -1.72 -2.75
N ASN A 441 0.51 -0.51 -2.25
CA ASN A 441 -0.29 0.65 -2.62
C ASN A 441 -0.05 1.07 -4.07
N LEU A 442 1.21 1.00 -4.52
CA LEU A 442 1.57 1.26 -5.91
C LEU A 442 0.89 0.27 -6.87
N ARG A 443 1.02 -1.04 -6.61
CA ARG A 443 0.38 -2.09 -7.42
C ARG A 443 -1.14 -1.91 -7.48
N LEU A 444 -1.76 -1.69 -6.33
CA LEU A 444 -3.20 -1.52 -6.23
C LEU A 444 -3.69 -0.28 -6.98
N PHE A 445 -2.97 0.84 -6.88
CA PHE A 445 -3.35 2.06 -7.59
C PHE A 445 -3.12 1.95 -9.11
N LEU A 446 -2.05 1.29 -9.54
CA LEU A 446 -1.82 0.98 -10.96
C LEU A 446 -2.93 0.10 -11.53
N GLN A 447 -3.41 -0.91 -10.79
CA GLN A 447 -4.58 -1.72 -11.20
C GLN A 447 -5.80 -0.82 -11.45
N ILE A 448 -6.08 0.11 -10.54
CA ILE A 448 -7.18 1.08 -10.68
C ILE A 448 -7.00 1.94 -11.94
N LYS A 449 -5.82 2.54 -12.15
CA LYS A 449 -5.56 3.41 -13.32
C LYS A 449 -5.71 2.63 -14.64
N ILE A 450 -5.14 1.43 -14.73
CA ILE A 450 -5.21 0.60 -15.94
C ILE A 450 -6.64 0.18 -16.26
N GLN A 451 -7.43 -0.21 -15.25
CA GLN A 451 -8.84 -0.55 -15.46
C GLN A 451 -9.66 0.68 -15.85
N ASN A 452 -9.44 1.83 -15.21
CA ASN A 452 -10.15 3.08 -15.49
C ASN A 452 -10.09 3.46 -16.98
N ALA A 453 -8.96 3.23 -17.65
CA ALA A 453 -8.79 3.52 -19.07
C ALA A 453 -9.86 2.83 -19.96
N LYS A 454 -10.37 1.66 -19.54
CA LYS A 454 -11.40 0.90 -20.27
C LYS A 454 -12.83 1.19 -19.82
N LEU A 455 -13.01 1.64 -18.59
CA LEU A 455 -14.33 1.75 -17.97
C LEU A 455 -14.95 3.12 -18.24
N ASN A 456 -16.27 3.18 -18.11
CA ASN A 456 -16.96 4.46 -17.97
C ASN A 456 -17.03 4.82 -16.50
N THR A 457 -16.47 5.97 -16.13
CA THR A 457 -16.24 6.31 -14.73
C THR A 457 -17.14 7.43 -14.28
N THR A 458 -17.80 7.21 -13.15
CA THR A 458 -18.58 8.23 -12.45
C THR A 458 -17.95 8.52 -11.11
N ILE A 459 -17.62 9.78 -10.85
CA ILE A 459 -17.30 10.27 -9.51
C ILE A 459 -18.63 10.62 -8.82
N ILE A 460 -18.83 10.14 -7.60
CA ILE A 460 -19.95 10.52 -6.74
C ILE A 460 -19.39 11.28 -5.55
N ILE A 461 -19.87 12.51 -5.35
CA ILE A 461 -19.49 13.38 -4.25
C ILE A 461 -20.65 13.47 -3.26
N ASP A 462 -20.40 13.09 -2.01
CA ASP A 462 -21.43 12.91 -1.00
C ASP A 462 -20.90 13.24 0.42
N HIS A 463 -21.79 13.47 1.39
CA HIS A 463 -21.37 13.64 2.80
C HIS A 463 -21.39 12.30 3.55
N ALA A 464 -20.78 12.18 4.74
CA ALA A 464 -20.85 10.95 5.56
C ALA A 464 -21.73 11.10 6.83
N LEU A 465 -22.86 11.81 6.74
CA LEU A 465 -23.69 12.15 7.91
C LEU A 465 -24.80 11.13 8.20
N GLY A 466 -25.07 10.22 7.26
CA GLY A 466 -26.24 9.33 7.23
C GLY A 466 -27.49 10.04 6.69
N GLY A 467 -28.63 9.33 6.71
CA GLY A 467 -29.93 9.87 6.30
C GLY A 467 -30.25 9.63 4.83
N GLY A 468 -31.31 10.29 4.34
CA GLY A 468 -31.91 10.00 3.03
C GLY A 468 -30.95 10.13 1.84
N ALA A 469 -30.07 11.13 1.85
CA ALA A 469 -29.08 11.34 0.78
C ALA A 469 -28.09 10.17 0.66
N ASN A 470 -27.56 9.68 1.79
CA ASN A 470 -26.68 8.51 1.79
C ASN A 470 -27.42 7.22 1.45
N HIS A 471 -28.65 7.04 1.96
CA HIS A 471 -29.49 5.88 1.60
C HIS A 471 -29.78 5.84 0.09
N TYR A 472 -30.06 6.99 -0.54
CA TYR A 472 -30.28 7.08 -1.98
C TYR A 472 -29.06 6.60 -2.78
N ILE A 473 -27.85 7.05 -2.38
CA ILE A 473 -26.61 6.58 -3.01
C ILE A 473 -26.42 5.09 -2.73
N ASP A 474 -26.45 4.66 -1.47
CA ASP A 474 -26.16 3.29 -1.04
C ASP A 474 -27.13 2.26 -1.65
N GLU A 475 -28.43 2.54 -1.73
CA GLU A 475 -29.43 1.69 -2.41
C GLU A 475 -29.25 1.72 -3.93
N GLY A 476 -28.84 2.87 -4.48
CA GLY A 476 -28.52 3.03 -5.88
C GLY A 476 -27.19 2.38 -6.30
N MET A 477 -26.26 2.15 -5.36
CA MET A 477 -24.92 1.63 -5.64
C MET A 477 -24.98 0.28 -6.35
N SER A 478 -25.79 -0.66 -5.87
CA SER A 478 -25.94 -1.98 -6.50
C SER A 478 -26.48 -1.92 -7.93
N LYS A 479 -27.25 -0.88 -8.26
CA LYS A 479 -27.73 -0.62 -9.63
C LYS A 479 -26.68 0.06 -10.50
N ARG A 480 -25.69 0.73 -9.90
CA ARG A 480 -24.60 1.46 -10.59
C ARG A 480 -23.35 0.62 -10.79
N ILE A 481 -23.18 -0.45 -10.01
CA ILE A 481 -22.20 -1.51 -10.24
C ILE A 481 -22.70 -2.34 -11.43
N GLU A 482 -22.40 -1.86 -12.63
CA GLU A 482 -22.67 -2.55 -13.88
C GLU A 482 -21.36 -2.96 -14.55
N ALA A 483 -21.42 -3.94 -15.44
CA ALA A 483 -20.29 -4.28 -16.29
C ALA A 483 -19.81 -3.02 -17.06
N ASN A 484 -18.49 -2.88 -17.19
CA ASN A 484 -17.84 -1.75 -17.88
C ASN A 484 -18.02 -0.37 -17.21
N LYS A 485 -18.39 -0.30 -15.93
CA LYS A 485 -18.43 0.96 -15.17
C LYS A 485 -17.48 0.94 -13.96
N MET A 486 -16.91 2.11 -13.66
CA MET A 486 -16.21 2.38 -12.41
C MET A 486 -16.94 3.49 -11.65
N THR A 487 -17.14 3.29 -10.34
CA THR A 487 -17.65 4.34 -9.45
C THR A 487 -16.55 4.74 -8.47
N ILE A 488 -16.28 6.04 -8.38
CA ILE A 488 -15.37 6.63 -7.41
C ILE A 488 -16.22 7.44 -6.43
N LEU A 489 -16.46 6.91 -5.24
CA LEU A 489 -17.25 7.57 -4.21
C LEU A 489 -16.35 8.36 -3.27
N ILE A 490 -16.55 9.67 -3.19
CA ILE A 490 -15.82 10.58 -2.31
C ILE A 490 -16.78 11.08 -1.24
N ARG A 491 -16.49 10.76 0.02
CA ARG A 491 -17.30 11.14 1.18
C ARG A 491 -16.50 11.87 2.23
N TYR A 492 -16.88 13.09 2.57
CA TYR A 492 -16.26 13.80 3.69
C TYR A 492 -16.86 13.36 5.03
N ASP A 493 -16.02 12.87 5.94
CA ASP A 493 -16.41 12.52 7.31
C ASP A 493 -16.14 13.65 8.29
N PHE A 494 -17.18 14.46 8.52
CA PHE A 494 -17.17 15.56 9.48
C PHE A 494 -17.22 15.12 10.96
N ASN A 495 -17.73 13.93 11.26
CA ASN A 495 -18.05 13.54 12.64
C ASN A 495 -16.87 12.94 13.38
N LEU A 496 -15.99 12.22 12.67
CA LEU A 496 -14.94 11.43 13.30
C LEU A 496 -13.59 12.10 13.16
N LEU A 497 -13.13 12.22 11.91
CA LEU A 497 -11.71 12.41 11.60
C LEU A 497 -11.44 13.59 10.68
N LYS A 498 -12.48 14.21 10.11
CA LYS A 498 -12.39 15.39 9.23
C LYS A 498 -11.53 15.10 7.98
N VAL A 499 -11.70 13.91 7.42
CA VAL A 499 -11.00 13.41 6.22
C VAL A 499 -11.99 13.04 5.12
N PHE A 500 -11.50 12.96 3.90
CA PHE A 500 -12.21 12.40 2.76
C PHE A 500 -11.99 10.90 2.69
N ASN A 501 -13.07 10.13 2.57
CA ASN A 501 -13.03 8.71 2.26
C ASN A 501 -13.27 8.53 0.76
N ILE A 502 -12.31 7.92 0.06
CA ILE A 502 -12.42 7.61 -1.37
C ILE A 502 -12.59 6.11 -1.53
N THR A 503 -13.66 5.68 -2.20
CA THR A 503 -13.90 4.27 -2.51
C THR A 503 -13.95 4.07 -4.02
N PHE A 504 -13.07 3.24 -4.55
CA PHE A 504 -13.05 2.81 -5.94
C PHE A 504 -13.79 1.48 -6.07
N ILE A 505 -14.78 1.43 -6.95
CA ILE A 505 -15.65 0.27 -7.13
C ILE A 505 -15.76 -0.04 -8.61
N ALA A 506 -15.26 -1.22 -9.03
CA ALA A 506 -15.36 -1.71 -10.40
C ALA A 506 -15.08 -3.22 -10.42
N ASN A 507 -15.89 -4.03 -11.10
CA ASN A 507 -15.66 -5.49 -11.20
C ASN A 507 -15.41 -6.15 -9.82
N GLN A 508 -14.20 -6.67 -9.57
CA GLN A 508 -13.76 -7.25 -8.30
C GLN A 508 -13.03 -6.25 -7.38
N ILE A 509 -12.82 -5.01 -7.82
CA ILE A 509 -12.20 -3.94 -7.06
C ILE A 509 -13.21 -3.30 -6.10
N ASN A 510 -12.83 -3.23 -4.83
CA ASN A 510 -13.45 -2.41 -3.80
C ASN A 510 -12.36 -1.87 -2.87
N TYR A 511 -11.65 -0.84 -3.34
CA TYR A 511 -10.53 -0.25 -2.61
C TYR A 511 -10.92 1.05 -1.94
N LYS A 512 -10.43 1.24 -0.72
CA LYS A 512 -10.75 2.39 0.13
C LYS A 512 -9.50 3.11 0.57
N PHE A 513 -9.54 4.42 0.47
CA PHE A 513 -8.47 5.33 0.86
C PHE A 513 -9.03 6.47 1.70
N SER A 514 -8.15 7.09 2.48
CA SER A 514 -8.43 8.35 3.18
C SER A 514 -7.49 9.45 2.71
N ALA A 515 -8.02 10.65 2.47
CA ALA A 515 -7.23 11.84 2.14
C ALA A 515 -7.55 12.99 3.09
N SER A 516 -6.58 13.87 3.31
CA SER A 516 -6.81 15.09 4.10
C SER A 516 -7.29 16.27 3.25
N ASN A 517 -6.99 16.26 1.94
CA ASN A 517 -7.20 17.39 1.04
C ASN A 517 -7.97 16.97 -0.23
N LEU A 518 -8.97 17.76 -0.62
CA LEU A 518 -9.75 17.54 -1.85
C LEU A 518 -8.94 17.81 -3.11
N THR A 519 -8.09 18.85 -3.12
CA THR A 519 -7.25 19.21 -4.27
C THR A 519 -6.31 18.06 -4.64
N GLU A 520 -5.67 17.42 -3.67
CA GLU A 520 -4.79 16.26 -3.91
C GLU A 520 -5.56 15.06 -4.50
N ILE A 521 -6.81 14.85 -4.06
CA ILE A 521 -7.68 13.83 -4.65
C ILE A 521 -7.91 14.12 -6.13
N PHE A 522 -8.29 15.35 -6.46
CA PHE A 522 -8.63 15.72 -7.84
C PHE A 522 -7.41 15.88 -8.74
N GLU A 523 -6.25 16.25 -8.21
CA GLU A 523 -4.99 16.23 -8.96
C GLU A 523 -4.72 14.81 -9.47
N LEU A 524 -4.78 13.81 -8.59
CA LEU A 524 -4.53 12.42 -8.98
C LEU A 524 -5.62 11.85 -9.89
N LEU A 525 -6.88 12.25 -9.68
CA LEU A 525 -8.00 11.84 -10.52
C LEU A 525 -8.04 12.59 -11.86
N SER A 526 -7.26 13.66 -12.06
CA SER A 526 -7.31 14.42 -13.32
C SER A 526 -6.77 13.64 -14.52
N ASP A 527 -5.93 12.63 -14.29
CA ASP A 527 -5.47 11.69 -15.31
C ASP A 527 -6.51 10.60 -15.64
N PHE A 528 -7.58 10.49 -14.85
CA PHE A 528 -8.56 9.43 -15.04
C PHE A 528 -9.51 9.80 -16.18
N LYS A 529 -9.89 8.78 -16.95
CA LYS A 529 -11.06 8.87 -17.81
C LYS A 529 -12.30 8.97 -16.93
N ILE A 530 -12.88 10.16 -16.83
CA ILE A 530 -14.09 10.46 -16.06
C ILE A 530 -15.18 10.92 -17.01
N ASN A 531 -16.33 10.24 -16.97
CA ASN A 531 -17.47 10.56 -17.83
C ASN A 531 -18.46 11.49 -17.12
N GLU A 532 -18.66 11.29 -15.83
CA GLU A 532 -19.65 12.02 -15.04
C GLU A 532 -19.11 12.33 -13.63
N ILE A 533 -19.38 13.54 -13.15
CA ILE A 533 -19.21 13.96 -11.77
C ILE A 533 -20.61 14.23 -11.21
N PHE A 534 -21.08 13.33 -10.35
CA PHE A 534 -22.38 13.39 -9.71
C PHE A 534 -22.24 13.99 -8.31
N ILE A 535 -22.69 15.24 -8.14
CA ILE A 535 -22.65 15.96 -6.87
C ILE A 535 -23.94 15.65 -6.12
N ASN A 536 -23.93 14.63 -5.27
CA ASN A 536 -25.11 14.30 -4.46
C ASN A 536 -25.34 15.35 -3.38
N SER A 537 -24.32 15.64 -2.58
CA SER A 537 -24.44 16.66 -1.54
C SER A 537 -23.08 17.09 -0.98
N LEU A 538 -22.92 18.40 -0.80
CA LEU A 538 -21.72 19.04 -0.23
C LEU A 538 -21.91 19.50 1.21
N VAL A 539 -23.05 19.20 1.86
CA VAL A 539 -23.47 19.81 3.14
C VAL A 539 -22.42 19.78 4.24
N SER A 540 -21.58 18.74 4.31
CA SER A 540 -20.56 18.61 5.35
C SER A 540 -19.15 18.98 4.93
N TYR A 541 -18.95 19.40 3.67
CA TYR A 541 -17.61 19.71 3.16
C TYR A 541 -17.01 20.90 3.92
N PRO A 542 -15.68 20.92 4.16
CA PRO A 542 -15.04 21.97 4.96
C PRO A 542 -15.18 23.37 4.35
N ASP A 543 -15.06 23.45 3.03
CA ASP A 543 -15.20 24.67 2.23
C ASP A 543 -15.92 24.30 0.93
N VAL A 544 -17.17 24.76 0.79
CA VAL A 544 -18.02 24.46 -0.36
C VAL A 544 -17.62 25.27 -1.59
N HIS A 545 -17.07 26.48 -1.41
CA HIS A 545 -16.61 27.31 -2.52
C HIS A 545 -15.38 26.70 -3.18
N GLU A 546 -14.43 26.23 -2.36
CA GLU A 546 -13.28 25.45 -2.80
C GLU A 546 -13.73 24.17 -3.49
N ALA A 547 -14.62 23.40 -2.88
CA ALA A 547 -15.12 22.15 -3.47
C ALA A 547 -15.75 22.36 -4.85
N ILE A 548 -16.59 23.40 -5.03
CA ILE A 548 -17.18 23.73 -6.34
C ILE A 548 -16.09 24.12 -7.34
N SER A 549 -15.12 24.94 -6.92
CA SER A 549 -13.99 25.36 -7.76
C SER A 549 -13.18 24.15 -8.26
N GLU A 550 -12.82 23.25 -7.34
CA GLU A 550 -12.08 22.02 -7.61
C GLU A 550 -12.87 21.07 -8.54
N ILE A 551 -14.18 20.93 -8.34
CA ILE A 551 -15.05 20.12 -9.22
C ILE A 551 -15.08 20.70 -10.64
N ILE A 552 -15.17 22.02 -10.78
CA ILE A 552 -15.18 22.68 -12.11
C ILE A 552 -13.83 22.50 -12.80
N GLN A 553 -12.71 22.66 -12.07
CA GLN A 553 -11.38 22.42 -12.63
C GLN A 553 -11.22 20.96 -13.09
N LEU A 554 -11.69 20.00 -12.29
CA LEU A 554 -11.66 18.59 -12.67
C LEU A 554 -12.50 18.36 -13.93
N LYS A 555 -13.74 18.87 -13.97
CA LYS A 555 -14.63 18.82 -15.15
C LYS A 555 -13.92 19.31 -16.41
N GLU A 556 -13.22 20.44 -16.33
CA GLU A 556 -12.51 21.02 -17.47
C GLU A 556 -11.35 20.12 -17.94
N LYS A 557 -10.55 19.60 -17.01
CA LYS A 557 -9.43 18.69 -17.32
C LYS A 557 -9.90 17.37 -17.94
N THR A 558 -10.99 16.81 -17.44
CA THR A 558 -11.46 15.47 -17.83
C THR A 558 -12.58 15.51 -18.87
N ASN A 559 -13.02 16.71 -19.25
CA ASN A 559 -14.16 16.96 -20.13
C ASN A 559 -15.42 16.18 -19.70
N SER A 560 -15.68 16.13 -18.40
CA SER A 560 -16.76 15.34 -17.81
C SER A 560 -18.10 16.10 -17.78
N LYS A 561 -19.19 15.35 -17.74
CA LYS A 561 -20.52 15.93 -17.42
C LYS A 561 -20.65 16.12 -15.91
N VAL A 562 -21.10 17.28 -15.45
CA VAL A 562 -21.47 17.48 -14.04
C VAL A 562 -22.99 17.34 -13.88
N VAL A 563 -23.42 16.59 -12.87
CA VAL A 563 -24.83 16.39 -12.53
C VAL A 563 -25.05 16.75 -11.06
N LEU A 564 -25.96 17.69 -10.80
CA LEU A 564 -26.40 18.09 -9.47
C LEU A 564 -27.91 17.85 -9.36
N PRO A 565 -28.38 16.76 -8.74
CA PRO A 565 -29.80 16.58 -8.46
C PRO A 565 -30.29 17.60 -7.43
N ILE A 566 -31.37 18.32 -7.74
CA ILE A 566 -31.98 19.25 -6.80
C ILE A 566 -32.97 18.48 -5.91
N HIS A 567 -32.48 17.97 -4.78
CA HIS A 567 -33.29 17.27 -3.78
C HIS A 567 -33.24 17.92 -2.38
N ASP A 568 -32.44 18.97 -2.20
CA ASP A 568 -32.43 19.82 -1.01
C ASP A 568 -32.24 21.29 -1.40
N PHE A 569 -32.29 22.19 -0.41
CA PHE A 569 -32.16 23.63 -0.63
C PHE A 569 -30.74 24.16 -0.40
N PHE A 570 -29.73 23.29 -0.32
CA PHE A 570 -28.35 23.71 -0.03
C PHE A 570 -27.77 24.67 -1.08
N PRO A 571 -28.00 24.45 -2.41
CA PRO A 571 -27.57 25.44 -3.41
C PRO A 571 -28.22 26.81 -3.25
N VAL A 572 -29.41 26.87 -2.64
CA VAL A 572 -30.15 28.12 -2.42
C VAL A 572 -29.68 28.86 -1.17
N CYS A 573 -29.29 28.13 -0.12
CA CYS A 573 -28.92 28.67 1.18
C CYS A 573 -28.06 27.69 2.00
N PRO A 574 -27.00 28.16 2.71
CA PRO A 574 -26.23 27.36 3.66
C PRO A 574 -27.08 26.64 4.72
N SER A 575 -28.21 27.25 5.09
CA SER A 575 -29.24 26.60 5.91
C SER A 575 -30.18 25.81 5.00
N TYR A 576 -29.77 24.60 4.60
CA TYR A 576 -30.44 23.74 3.61
C TYR A 576 -31.89 23.33 3.94
N THR A 577 -32.38 23.63 5.15
CA THR A 577 -33.78 23.43 5.55
C THR A 577 -34.66 24.67 5.36
N LEU A 578 -34.07 25.80 4.95
CA LEU A 578 -34.73 27.12 4.80
C LEU A 578 -35.44 27.60 6.08
N LEU A 579 -35.01 27.11 7.25
CA LEU A 579 -35.48 27.58 8.54
C LEU A 579 -34.64 28.76 9.02
N ASN A 580 -35.32 29.86 9.38
CA ASN A 580 -34.68 31.03 9.94
C ASN A 580 -34.25 30.82 11.42
N GLN A 581 -33.67 31.86 12.04
CA GLN A 581 -33.24 31.81 13.44
C GLN A 581 -34.37 31.49 14.44
N GLU A 582 -35.63 31.76 14.10
CA GLU A 582 -36.82 31.37 14.89
C GLU A 582 -37.38 29.99 14.52
N MET A 583 -36.67 29.19 13.73
CA MET A 583 -37.09 27.87 13.23
C MET A 583 -38.36 27.91 12.36
N LYS A 584 -38.63 29.05 11.71
CA LYS A 584 -39.72 29.22 10.76
C LYS A 584 -39.21 29.15 9.33
N TYR A 585 -39.99 28.54 8.45
CA TYR A 585 -39.69 28.54 7.02
C TYR A 585 -39.65 29.98 6.49
N CYS A 586 -38.52 30.37 5.92
CA CYS A 586 -38.28 31.76 5.53
C CYS A 586 -38.81 32.12 4.13
N ALA A 587 -39.20 31.12 3.33
CA ALA A 587 -39.64 31.29 1.95
C ALA A 587 -38.66 32.05 1.04
N VAL A 588 -37.37 32.00 1.35
CA VAL A 588 -36.27 32.60 0.55
C VAL A 588 -36.53 34.09 0.26
N PRO A 589 -36.38 34.98 1.26
CA PRO A 589 -36.67 36.40 1.09
C PRO A 589 -35.90 37.02 -0.08
N ASN A 590 -36.58 37.87 -0.86
CA ASN A 590 -35.96 38.62 -1.96
C ASN A 590 -34.92 39.62 -1.44
N ASP A 591 -35.17 40.20 -0.26
CA ASP A 591 -34.22 41.09 0.40
C ASP A 591 -33.04 40.28 0.96
N LYS A 592 -31.88 40.47 0.33
CA LYS A 592 -30.62 39.81 0.66
C LYS A 592 -30.11 40.22 2.04
N ASN A 593 -30.46 41.41 2.55
CA ASN A 593 -30.09 41.84 3.90
C ASN A 593 -30.82 41.03 4.98
N ILE A 594 -32.07 40.63 4.73
CA ILE A 594 -32.81 39.73 5.62
C ILE A 594 -32.10 38.37 5.68
N CYS A 595 -31.67 37.84 4.53
CA CYS A 595 -30.94 36.59 4.47
C CYS A 595 -29.57 36.70 5.16
N HIS A 596 -28.82 37.77 4.92
CA HIS A 596 -27.53 38.02 5.56
C HIS A 596 -27.67 38.07 7.08
N ASN A 597 -28.60 38.86 7.60
CA ASN A 597 -28.90 38.96 9.04
C ASN A 597 -29.44 37.65 9.65
N CYS A 598 -30.13 36.83 8.86
CA CYS A 598 -30.61 35.51 9.27
C CYS A 598 -29.47 34.50 9.33
N LEU A 599 -28.58 34.46 8.33
CA LEU A 599 -27.21 33.93 8.52
C LEU A 599 -26.52 34.81 9.60
N ILE A 600 -25.26 34.75 10.01
CA ILE A 600 -24.80 35.34 11.31
C ILE A 600 -25.62 34.92 12.59
N ASN A 601 -26.90 35.28 12.75
CA ASN A 601 -27.74 35.06 13.93
C ASN A 601 -28.37 33.66 14.01
N ASN A 602 -28.60 32.98 12.90
CA ASN A 602 -29.14 31.62 12.88
C ASN A 602 -28.10 30.64 13.46
N LYS A 603 -28.39 30.18 14.67
CA LYS A 603 -27.60 29.20 15.42
C LYS A 603 -28.25 27.82 15.39
N ASN A 604 -29.09 27.50 14.43
CA ASN A 604 -29.76 26.20 14.37
C ASN A 604 -28.76 25.08 14.04
N GLU A 605 -29.11 23.84 14.35
CA GLU A 605 -28.23 22.69 14.11
C GLU A 605 -27.97 22.42 12.62
N PHE A 606 -28.86 22.90 11.75
CA PHE A 606 -28.78 22.74 10.30
C PHE A 606 -27.84 23.74 9.61
N LYS A 607 -27.35 24.76 10.33
CA LYS A 607 -26.34 25.73 9.86
C LYS A 607 -24.96 25.51 10.49
N ILE A 608 -24.73 24.33 11.07
CA ILE A 608 -23.49 24.03 11.80
C ILE A 608 -22.31 23.82 10.85
N PHE A 609 -22.56 23.27 9.67
CA PHE A 609 -21.50 22.82 8.77
C PHE A 609 -20.94 23.96 7.93
N GLU A 610 -21.78 24.87 7.45
CA GLU A 610 -21.38 26.01 6.62
C GLU A 610 -21.46 27.33 7.40
N LYS A 611 -20.36 28.09 7.38
CA LYS A 611 -20.21 29.35 8.11
C LYS A 611 -20.46 30.58 7.23
N GLU A 612 -20.54 30.43 5.91
CA GLU A 612 -20.84 31.53 5.01
C GLU A 612 -22.10 32.31 5.48
N THR A 613 -21.94 33.62 5.49
CA THR A 613 -22.97 34.57 5.91
C THR A 613 -23.41 35.50 4.78
N ASP A 614 -22.61 35.62 3.72
CA ASP A 614 -23.00 36.32 2.52
C ASP A 614 -23.78 35.40 1.57
N ILE A 615 -25.11 35.58 1.57
CA ILE A 615 -26.01 34.86 0.67
C ILE A 615 -25.74 35.15 -0.81
N GLN A 616 -25.14 36.31 -1.13
CA GLN A 616 -24.79 36.66 -2.51
C GLN A 616 -23.62 35.84 -3.00
N SER A 617 -22.53 35.84 -2.23
CA SER A 617 -21.36 34.98 -2.44
C SER A 617 -21.80 33.52 -2.63
N TRP A 618 -22.65 33.02 -1.72
CA TRP A 618 -23.18 31.66 -1.77
C TRP A 618 -23.89 31.35 -3.09
N ARG A 619 -24.95 32.08 -3.43
CA ARG A 619 -25.72 31.80 -4.65
C ARG A 619 -24.87 31.93 -5.91
N LYS A 620 -23.98 32.93 -5.94
CA LYS A 620 -23.06 33.13 -7.06
C LYS A 620 -22.10 31.96 -7.28
N SER A 621 -21.67 31.24 -6.25
CA SER A 621 -20.82 30.05 -6.45
C SER A 621 -21.56 28.89 -7.10
N TRP A 622 -22.86 28.75 -6.81
CA TRP A 622 -23.72 27.74 -7.44
C TRP A 622 -24.21 28.15 -8.84
N GLU A 623 -24.13 29.44 -9.19
CA GLU A 623 -24.43 29.95 -10.53
C GLU A 623 -23.30 29.72 -11.55
N LYS A 624 -22.06 29.42 -11.12
CA LYS A 624 -20.91 29.28 -12.01
C LYS A 624 -21.07 28.10 -12.99
N ASN A 625 -21.42 28.47 -14.23
CA ASN A 625 -21.32 27.73 -15.48
C ASN A 625 -22.14 26.43 -15.59
N SER A 626 -23.45 26.61 -15.76
CA SER A 626 -24.26 25.80 -16.69
C SER A 626 -23.59 25.70 -18.06
#